data_AF-A0A9D4KAP8-F1
#
_entry.id   AF-A0A9D4KAP8-F1
#
_cell.length_a   1.000
_cell.length_b   1.000
_cell.length_c   1.000
_cell.angle_alpha   90.00
_cell.angle_beta   90.00
_cell.angle_gamma   90.00
#
_symmetry.space_group_name_H-M   'P 1'
#
loop_
_entity.id
_entity.type
_entity.pdbx_description
1 polymer ?
#
loop_
_entity_poly.entity_id
_entity_poly.type
_entity_poly.pdbx_seq_one_letter_code
_entity_poly.pdbx_strand_id
1 'polypeptide(L)'
;MILLVQTCLSPQYYYDASEAEAWMSEQELYMMREERAKDEIGAQNMMKKHTALENVVEDYAGVVRQLGECSRALINQCDQIMRQSQVDKLYAGLKNLAQGRRSQIAIRQSQVDKLYAGLKDLAQERRSKLEEVLKLYMLCHEIEDLFQWIVEGEVVACSHELGQDFEHVTLLKERFQEFALET
;
A
#
# COMPACT_ATOMS: atom_id res chain seq x y z
N MET A 1 -16.04 44.34 -5.65
CA MET A 1 -16.75 43.09 -5.29
C MET A 1 -16.09 41.85 -5.89
N ILE A 2 -15.78 41.82 -7.20
CA ILE A 2 -15.07 40.68 -7.85
C ILE A 2 -13.66 40.43 -7.26
N LEU A 3 -12.91 41.49 -6.96
CA LEU A 3 -11.57 41.40 -6.36
C LEU A 3 -11.55 40.86 -4.91
N LEU A 4 -12.64 41.00 -4.14
CA LEU A 4 -12.72 40.55 -2.74
C LEU A 4 -13.06 39.05 -2.63
N VAL A 5 -13.82 38.52 -3.59
CA VAL A 5 -14.10 37.08 -3.67
C VAL A 5 -12.87 36.29 -4.16
N GLN A 6 -12.03 36.90 -5.01
CA GLN A 6 -10.77 36.33 -5.50
C GLN A 6 -9.66 36.21 -4.44
N THR A 7 -9.74 36.96 -3.34
CA THR A 7 -8.78 36.84 -2.22
C THR A 7 -9.09 35.73 -1.24
N CYS A 8 -10.32 35.19 -1.21
CA CYS A 8 -10.75 34.20 -0.20
C CYS A 8 -10.42 32.74 -0.51
N LEU A 9 -10.27 32.32 -1.78
CA LEU A 9 -9.97 30.90 -2.10
C LEU A 9 -8.49 30.52 -1.96
N SER A 10 -7.58 31.49 -2.14
CA SER A 10 -6.13 31.24 -2.02
C SER A 10 -5.76 30.71 -0.63
N PRO A 11 -6.14 31.35 0.50
CA PRO A 11 -5.77 30.89 1.83
C PRO A 11 -6.28 29.48 2.16
N GLN A 12 -7.52 29.16 1.76
CA GLN A 12 -8.10 27.83 2.01
C GLN A 12 -7.31 26.73 1.28
N TYR A 13 -6.99 26.94 0.00
CA TYR A 13 -6.16 25.99 -0.74
C TYR A 13 -4.81 25.72 -0.05
N TYR A 14 -4.12 26.76 0.42
CA TYR A 14 -2.83 26.58 1.11
C TYR A 14 -2.98 25.85 2.44
N TYR A 15 -4.08 26.08 3.16
CA TYR A 15 -4.40 25.35 4.38
C TYR A 15 -4.64 23.87 4.08
N ASP A 16 -5.58 23.57 3.17
CA ASP A 16 -5.93 22.20 2.77
C ASP A 16 -4.72 21.43 2.23
N ALA A 17 -3.87 22.08 1.42
CA ALA A 17 -2.64 21.48 0.91
C ALA A 17 -1.65 21.16 2.05
N SER A 18 -1.57 22.00 3.07
CA SER A 18 -0.69 21.78 4.22
C SER A 18 -1.21 20.67 5.13
N GLU A 19 -2.53 20.57 5.31
CA GLU A 19 -3.14 19.43 5.99
C GLU A 19 -2.89 18.13 5.25
N ALA A 20 -3.01 18.14 3.91
CA ALA A 20 -2.73 16.95 3.10
C ALA A 20 -1.26 16.53 3.19
N GLU A 21 -0.32 17.47 3.15
CA GLU A 21 1.10 17.18 3.34
C GLU A 21 1.38 16.57 4.72
N ALA A 22 0.84 17.16 5.79
CA ALA A 22 1.02 16.65 7.14
C ALA A 22 0.45 15.25 7.30
N TRP A 23 -0.74 15.01 6.75
CA TRP A 23 -1.38 13.70 6.76
C TRP A 23 -0.55 12.66 5.99
N MET A 24 -0.03 12.99 4.80
CA MET A 24 0.81 12.07 4.02
C MET A 24 2.12 11.74 4.73
N SER A 25 2.77 12.71 5.40
CA SER A 25 3.97 12.46 6.21
C SER A 25 3.69 11.54 7.41
N GLU A 26 2.51 11.63 8.01
CA GLU A 26 2.10 10.70 9.07
C GLU A 26 1.90 9.29 8.52
N GLN A 27 1.23 9.14 7.37
CA GLN A 27 1.06 7.82 6.73
C GLN A 27 2.38 7.21 6.28
N GLU A 28 3.31 8.02 5.80
CA GLU A 28 4.67 7.59 5.46
C GLU A 28 5.38 6.99 6.67
N LEU A 29 5.27 7.62 7.85
CA LEU A 29 5.84 7.09 9.09
C LEU A 29 5.27 5.71 9.45
N TYR A 30 3.95 5.52 9.28
CA TYR A 30 3.35 4.20 9.49
C TYR A 30 3.84 3.17 8.47
N MET A 31 4.00 3.58 7.20
CA MET A 31 4.54 2.75 6.13
C MET A 31 6.01 2.36 6.33
N MET A 32 6.82 3.18 6.98
CA MET A 32 8.23 2.87 7.26
C MET A 32 8.45 2.02 8.52
N ARG A 33 7.40 1.73 9.30
CA ARG A 33 7.55 0.97 10.56
C ARG A 33 8.05 -0.45 10.30
N GLU A 34 9.26 -0.75 10.77
CA GLU A 34 9.85 -2.08 10.74
C GLU A 34 9.30 -2.96 11.87
N GLU A 35 8.26 -3.72 11.56
CA GLU A 35 7.84 -4.88 12.35
C GLU A 35 8.27 -6.15 11.62
N ARG A 36 8.55 -7.25 12.35
CA ARG A 36 8.89 -8.55 11.76
C ARG A 36 7.96 -9.62 12.29
N ALA A 37 7.43 -10.43 11.39
CA ALA A 37 6.67 -11.61 11.75
C ALA A 37 7.58 -12.65 12.42
N LYS A 38 7.00 -13.47 13.30
CA LYS A 38 7.68 -14.59 13.96
C LYS A 38 7.22 -15.95 13.44
N ASP A 39 6.02 -15.99 12.85
CA ASP A 39 5.31 -17.15 12.37
C ASP A 39 4.36 -16.74 11.22
N GLU A 40 3.72 -17.74 10.60
CA GLU A 40 2.79 -17.52 9.49
C GLU A 40 1.61 -16.63 9.91
N ILE A 41 1.00 -16.90 11.08
CA ILE A 41 -0.13 -16.13 11.61
C ILE A 41 0.25 -14.66 11.80
N GLY A 42 1.45 -14.39 12.33
CA GLY A 42 2.01 -13.07 12.46
C GLY A 42 2.18 -12.38 11.11
N ALA A 43 2.73 -13.07 10.12
CA ALA A 43 2.87 -12.55 8.76
C ALA A 43 1.51 -12.23 8.12
N GLN A 44 0.51 -13.11 8.26
CA GLN A 44 -0.86 -12.88 7.81
C GLN A 44 -1.48 -11.64 8.48
N ASN A 45 -1.31 -11.50 9.80
CA ASN A 45 -1.81 -10.34 10.54
C ASN A 45 -1.16 -9.03 10.11
N MET A 46 0.15 -9.05 9.83
CA MET A 46 0.86 -7.90 9.30
C MET A 46 0.37 -7.53 7.90
N MET A 47 0.14 -8.51 7.02
CA MET A 47 -0.46 -8.29 5.70
C MET A 47 -1.85 -7.67 5.79
N LYS A 48 -2.70 -8.16 6.71
CA LYS A 48 -4.04 -7.60 6.94
C LYS A 48 -3.98 -6.14 7.40
N LYS A 49 -3.09 -5.81 8.35
CA LYS A 49 -2.88 -4.43 8.80
C LYS A 49 -2.40 -3.53 7.67
N HIS A 50 -1.46 -4.01 6.84
CA HIS A 50 -0.94 -3.27 5.69
C HIS A 50 -2.04 -3.00 4.66
N THR A 51 -2.87 -4.00 4.36
CA THR A 51 -4.01 -3.84 3.44
C THR A 51 -5.00 -2.77 3.93
N ALA A 52 -5.25 -2.70 5.25
CA ALA A 52 -6.09 -1.65 5.81
C ALA A 52 -5.47 -0.25 5.62
N LEU A 53 -4.16 -0.12 5.81
CA LEU A 53 -3.45 1.13 5.59
C LEU A 53 -3.44 1.55 4.11
N GLU A 54 -3.29 0.61 3.19
CA GLU A 54 -3.40 0.87 1.74
C GLU A 54 -4.78 1.39 1.35
N ASN A 55 -5.84 0.82 1.89
CA ASN A 55 -7.21 1.30 1.64
C ASN A 55 -7.39 2.74 2.12
N VAL A 56 -6.84 3.09 3.29
CA VAL A 56 -6.86 4.47 3.81
C VAL A 56 -6.13 5.43 2.86
N VAL A 57 -5.00 5.01 2.27
CA VAL A 57 -4.27 5.81 1.27
C VAL A 57 -5.05 5.93 -0.04
N GLU A 58 -5.71 4.85 -0.49
CA GLU A 58 -6.52 4.86 -1.70
C GLU A 58 -7.74 5.79 -1.57
N ASP A 59 -8.44 5.74 -0.45
CA ASP A 59 -9.60 6.59 -0.18
C ASP A 59 -9.22 8.09 -0.18
N TYR A 60 -7.97 8.40 0.18
CA TYR A 60 -7.45 9.78 0.19
C TYR A 60 -7.23 10.36 -1.22
N ALA A 61 -7.23 9.53 -2.28
CA ALA A 61 -7.12 9.99 -3.67
C ALA A 61 -8.16 11.06 -4.01
N GLY A 62 -9.36 10.98 -3.41
CA GLY A 62 -10.42 11.95 -3.58
C GLY A 62 -10.01 13.36 -3.13
N VAL A 63 -9.31 13.49 -2.01
CA VAL A 63 -8.84 14.77 -1.45
C VAL A 63 -7.76 15.37 -2.36
N VAL A 64 -6.79 14.57 -2.78
CA VAL A 64 -5.72 15.00 -3.70
C VAL A 64 -6.31 15.48 -5.03
N ARG A 65 -7.31 14.77 -5.57
CA ARG A 65 -8.01 15.19 -6.79
C ARG A 65 -8.72 16.54 -6.61
N GLN A 66 -9.42 16.74 -5.49
CA GLN A 66 -10.09 18.01 -5.18
C GLN A 66 -9.11 19.17 -5.05
N LEU A 67 -7.96 18.95 -4.38
CA LEU A 67 -6.87 19.93 -4.32
C LEU A 67 -6.36 20.28 -5.73
N GLY A 68 -6.17 19.27 -6.59
CA GLY A 68 -5.77 19.48 -7.98
C GLY A 68 -6.80 20.28 -8.80
N GLU A 69 -8.09 20.04 -8.59
CA GLU A 69 -9.18 20.82 -9.21
C GLU A 69 -9.20 22.27 -8.73
N CYS A 70 -9.05 22.49 -7.42
CA CYS A 70 -8.96 23.82 -6.82
C CYS A 70 -7.74 24.59 -7.34
N SER A 71 -6.57 23.95 -7.38
CA SER A 71 -5.33 24.50 -7.92
C SER A 71 -5.49 24.94 -9.38
N ARG A 72 -6.07 24.08 -10.24
CA ARG A 72 -6.35 24.43 -11.65
C ARG A 72 -7.30 25.62 -11.76
N ALA A 73 -8.36 25.67 -10.94
CA ALA A 73 -9.29 26.80 -10.94
C ALA A 73 -8.59 28.12 -10.56
N LEU A 74 -7.73 28.11 -9.54
CA LEU A 74 -6.96 29.27 -9.11
C LEU A 74 -5.93 29.72 -10.16
N ILE A 75 -5.24 28.78 -10.81
CA ILE A 75 -4.33 29.06 -11.92
C ILE A 75 -5.08 29.73 -13.07
N ASN A 76 -6.24 29.20 -13.46
CA ASN A 76 -7.07 29.77 -14.52
C ASN A 76 -7.53 31.20 -14.19
N GLN A 77 -7.86 31.48 -12.93
CA GLN A 77 -8.18 32.84 -12.47
C GLN A 77 -6.97 33.78 -12.57
N CYS A 78 -5.77 33.32 -12.17
CA CYS A 78 -4.54 34.10 -12.34
C CYS A 78 -4.28 34.39 -13.83
N ASP A 79 -4.47 33.39 -14.70
CA ASP A 79 -4.33 33.53 -16.15
C ASP A 79 -5.36 34.48 -16.77
N GLN A 80 -6.57 34.57 -16.21
CA GLN A 80 -7.58 35.56 -16.62
C GLN A 80 -7.18 36.98 -16.20
N ILE A 81 -6.73 37.18 -14.95
CA ILE A 81 -6.26 38.50 -14.46
C ILE A 81 -5.12 39.01 -15.33
N MET A 82 -4.16 38.15 -15.67
CA MET A 82 -3.02 38.52 -16.52
C MET A 82 -3.43 38.85 -17.96
N ARG A 83 -4.49 38.22 -18.49
CA ARG A 83 -5.04 38.56 -19.83
C ARG A 83 -5.83 39.86 -19.82
N GLN A 84 -6.57 40.14 -18.76
CA GLN A 84 -7.46 41.29 -18.67
C GLN A 84 -6.73 42.61 -18.35
N SER A 85 -5.50 42.54 -17.81
CA SER A 85 -4.68 43.72 -17.50
C SER A 85 -3.99 44.35 -18.73
N GLN A 86 -4.63 44.35 -19.90
CA GLN A 86 -4.05 44.80 -21.18
C GLN A 86 -3.89 46.33 -21.33
N VAL A 87 -4.23 47.13 -20.32
CA VAL A 87 -4.21 48.60 -20.41
C VAL A 87 -3.32 49.18 -19.29
N ASP A 88 -2.22 49.84 -19.67
CA ASP A 88 -1.33 50.71 -18.89
C ASP A 88 -0.27 50.14 -17.90
N LYS A 89 0.88 50.84 -17.83
CA LYS A 89 2.03 50.61 -16.91
C LYS A 89 1.62 50.48 -15.44
N LEU A 90 0.46 51.02 -15.05
CA LEU A 90 -0.10 50.97 -13.71
C LEU A 90 -0.48 49.54 -13.27
N TYR A 91 -0.78 48.64 -14.21
CA TYR A 91 -1.18 47.26 -13.92
C TYR A 91 -0.03 46.24 -13.95
N ALA A 92 1.20 46.66 -14.26
CA ALA A 92 2.38 45.78 -14.31
C ALA A 92 2.64 45.08 -12.96
N GLY A 93 2.43 45.79 -11.84
CA GLY A 93 2.56 45.21 -10.50
C GLY A 93 1.55 44.09 -10.22
N LEU A 94 0.30 44.26 -10.67
CA LEU A 94 -0.76 43.26 -10.50
C LEU A 94 -0.46 41.99 -11.31
N LYS A 95 0.07 42.14 -12.53
CA LYS A 95 0.48 41.02 -13.38
C LYS A 95 1.62 40.21 -12.74
N ASN A 96 2.64 40.88 -12.21
CA ASN A 96 3.75 40.23 -11.51
C ASN A 96 3.27 39.46 -10.27
N LEU A 97 2.36 40.04 -9.48
CA LEU A 97 1.75 39.37 -8.33
C LEU A 97 0.93 38.13 -8.73
N ALA A 98 0.11 38.24 -9.79
CA ALA A 98 -0.68 37.13 -10.30
C ALA A 98 0.21 36.00 -10.85
N GLN A 99 1.29 36.33 -11.56
CA GLN A 99 2.26 35.36 -12.06
C GLN A 99 2.99 34.65 -10.91
N GLY A 100 3.40 35.39 -9.88
CA GLY A 100 4.04 34.82 -8.69
C GLY A 100 3.10 33.88 -7.92
N ARG A 101 1.83 34.25 -7.76
CA ARG A 101 0.82 33.36 -7.14
C ARG A 101 0.59 32.09 -7.96
N ARG A 102 0.43 32.24 -9.27
CA ARG A 102 0.26 31.11 -10.19
C ARG A 102 1.41 30.10 -10.07
N SER A 103 2.66 30.57 -10.04
CA SER A 103 3.82 29.67 -9.92
C SER A 103 3.84 28.96 -8.56
N GLN A 104 3.55 29.69 -7.47
CA GLN A 104 3.48 29.10 -6.13
C GLN A 104 2.42 28.00 -6.01
N ILE A 105 1.22 28.23 -6.56
CA ILE A 105 0.14 27.25 -6.58
C ILE A 105 0.55 26.00 -7.39
N ALA A 106 1.17 26.20 -8.55
CA ALA A 106 1.63 25.09 -9.38
C ALA A 106 2.72 24.25 -8.70
N ILE A 107 3.69 24.90 -8.04
CA ILE A 107 4.76 24.21 -7.29
C ILE A 107 4.15 23.43 -6.12
N ARG A 108 3.25 24.06 -5.35
CA ARG A 108 2.61 23.44 -4.19
C ARG A 108 1.78 22.23 -4.60
N GLN A 109 0.98 22.33 -5.66
CA GLN A 109 0.22 21.19 -6.17
C GLN A 109 1.14 20.05 -6.62
N SER A 110 2.22 20.36 -7.33
CA SER A 110 3.18 19.34 -7.74
C SER A 110 3.85 18.64 -6.54
N GLN A 111 4.04 19.34 -5.42
CA GLN A 111 4.57 18.74 -4.19
C GLN A 111 3.58 17.75 -3.58
N VAL A 112 2.31 18.14 -3.45
CA VAL A 112 1.24 17.26 -2.98
C VAL A 112 1.13 16.01 -3.86
N ASP A 113 1.09 16.18 -5.19
CA ASP A 113 0.97 15.08 -6.13
C ASP A 113 2.17 14.10 -6.03
N LYS A 114 3.38 14.63 -5.86
CA LYS A 114 4.60 13.81 -5.68
C LYS A 114 4.61 13.04 -4.38
N LEU A 115 4.20 13.67 -3.27
CA LEU A 115 4.11 12.99 -1.98
C LEU A 115 3.10 11.84 -2.03
N TYR A 116 1.95 12.07 -2.66
CA TYR A 116 0.93 11.03 -2.78
C TYR A 116 1.40 9.86 -3.65
N ALA A 117 2.05 10.15 -4.78
CA ALA A 117 2.64 9.10 -5.63
C ALA A 117 3.74 8.32 -4.88
N GLY A 118 4.63 9.01 -4.17
CA GLY A 118 5.67 8.37 -3.37
C GLY A 118 5.11 7.48 -2.25
N LEU A 119 4.01 7.89 -1.61
CA LEU A 119 3.32 7.08 -0.60
C LEU A 119 2.73 5.81 -1.20
N LYS A 120 2.16 5.88 -2.41
CA LYS A 120 1.65 4.71 -3.16
C LYS A 120 2.79 3.76 -3.53
N ASP A 121 3.93 4.28 -3.98
CA ASP A 121 5.12 3.48 -4.30
C ASP A 121 5.66 2.77 -3.04
N LEU A 122 5.76 3.49 -1.92
CA LEU A 122 6.21 2.93 -0.64
C LEU A 122 5.26 1.84 -0.14
N ALA A 123 3.94 2.05 -0.29
CA ALA A 123 2.93 1.06 0.05
C ALA A 123 3.12 -0.24 -0.75
N GLN A 124 3.35 -0.12 -2.05
CA GLN A 124 3.58 -1.26 -2.94
C GLN A 124 4.89 -1.99 -2.62
N GLU A 125 5.97 -1.27 -2.33
CA GLU A 125 7.24 -1.85 -1.93
C GLU A 125 7.09 -2.67 -0.64
N ARG A 126 6.43 -2.08 0.37
CA ARG A 126 6.15 -2.78 1.63
C ARG A 126 5.26 -4.00 1.42
N ARG A 127 4.24 -3.91 0.58
CA ARG A 127 3.37 -5.04 0.23
C ARG A 127 4.18 -6.21 -0.31
N SER A 128 5.05 -5.94 -1.27
CA SER A 128 5.89 -6.95 -1.92
C SER A 128 6.77 -7.68 -0.90
N LYS A 129 7.41 -6.94 0.02
CA LYS A 129 8.21 -7.52 1.12
C LYS A 129 7.37 -8.38 2.07
N LEU A 130 6.17 -7.93 2.45
CA LEU A 130 5.28 -8.71 3.32
C LEU A 130 4.76 -9.98 2.63
N GLU A 131 4.51 -9.93 1.32
CA GLU A 131 4.11 -11.10 0.53
C GLU A 131 5.24 -12.13 0.48
N GLU A 132 6.49 -11.70 0.32
CA GLU A 132 7.66 -12.60 0.39
C GLU A 132 7.79 -13.28 1.75
N VAL A 133 7.66 -12.52 2.84
CA VAL A 133 7.72 -13.06 4.20
C VAL A 133 6.58 -14.06 4.45
N LEU A 134 5.37 -13.73 4.01
CA LEU A 134 4.22 -14.64 4.15
C LEU A 134 4.45 -15.94 3.38
N LYS A 135 4.90 -15.86 2.12
CA LYS A 135 5.22 -17.04 1.29
C LYS A 135 6.29 -17.91 1.94
N LEU A 136 7.32 -17.31 2.53
CA LEU A 136 8.35 -18.05 3.25
C LEU A 136 7.76 -18.87 4.40
N TYR A 137 6.92 -18.27 5.24
CA TYR A 137 6.31 -18.99 6.36
C TYR A 137 5.34 -20.08 5.93
N MET A 138 4.53 -19.82 4.89
CA MET A 138 3.65 -20.85 4.31
C MET A 138 4.46 -22.05 3.80
N LEU A 139 5.57 -21.80 3.08
CA LEU A 139 6.45 -22.86 2.60
C LEU A 139 7.09 -23.64 3.76
N CYS A 140 7.52 -22.97 4.83
CA CYS A 140 8.05 -23.65 6.00
C CYS A 140 7.01 -24.59 6.64
N HIS A 141 5.76 -24.14 6.76
CA HIS A 141 4.67 -24.98 7.27
C HIS A 141 4.39 -26.18 6.35
N GLU A 142 4.30 -25.96 5.04
CA GLU A 142 4.11 -27.05 4.07
C GLU A 142 5.25 -28.08 4.15
N ILE A 143 6.49 -27.63 4.34
CA ILE A 143 7.64 -28.50 4.54
C ILE A 143 7.51 -29.29 5.85
N GLU A 144 7.11 -28.64 6.95
CA GLU A 144 6.89 -29.31 8.24
C GLU A 144 5.79 -30.37 8.15
N ASP A 145 4.68 -30.10 7.45
CA ASP A 145 3.61 -31.06 7.20
C ASP A 145 4.12 -32.26 6.38
N LEU A 146 4.91 -32.01 5.34
CA LEU A 146 5.51 -33.09 4.53
C LEU A 146 6.51 -33.92 5.35
N PHE A 147 7.33 -33.29 6.18
CA PHE A 147 8.24 -34.00 7.08
C PHE A 147 7.47 -34.87 8.06
N GLN A 148 6.39 -34.36 8.63
CA GLN A 148 5.53 -35.10 9.54
C GLN A 148 4.91 -36.31 8.83
N TRP A 149 4.40 -36.14 7.60
CA TRP A 149 3.88 -37.23 6.78
C TRP A 149 4.94 -38.30 6.47
N ILE A 150 6.17 -37.89 6.15
CA ILE A 150 7.29 -38.83 5.93
C ILE A 150 7.59 -39.63 7.21
N VAL A 151 7.70 -38.96 8.36
CA VAL A 151 7.99 -39.63 9.64
C VAL A 151 6.88 -40.63 9.99
N GLU A 152 5.63 -40.29 9.75
CA GLU A 152 4.50 -41.21 9.92
C GLU A 152 4.58 -42.41 8.99
N GLY A 153 4.97 -42.20 7.72
CA GLY A 153 5.22 -43.27 6.76
C GLY A 153 6.40 -44.17 7.12
N GLU A 154 7.49 -43.61 7.66
CA GLU A 154 8.66 -44.36 8.11
C GLU A 154 8.31 -45.36 9.23
N VAL A 155 7.38 -45.03 10.12
CA VAL A 155 6.91 -45.94 11.18
C VAL A 155 6.29 -47.20 10.57
N VAL A 156 5.50 -47.05 9.50
CA VAL A 156 4.86 -48.17 8.80
C VAL A 156 5.88 -48.95 7.98
N ALA A 157 6.72 -48.26 7.19
CA ALA A 157 7.72 -48.86 6.33
C ALA A 157 8.80 -49.63 7.09
N CYS A 158 9.15 -49.18 8.30
CA CYS A 158 10.15 -49.83 9.17
C CYS A 158 9.54 -50.90 10.10
N SER A 159 8.29 -51.32 9.90
CA SER A 159 7.71 -52.40 10.70
C SER A 159 8.47 -53.71 10.49
N HIS A 160 8.94 -54.31 11.59
CA HIS A 160 9.59 -55.62 11.61
C HIS A 160 8.61 -56.73 12.05
N GLU A 161 7.31 -56.45 12.04
CA GLU A 161 6.28 -57.40 12.46
C GLU A 161 6.23 -58.61 11.50
N LEU A 162 6.50 -59.79 12.05
CA LEU A 162 6.37 -61.05 11.34
C LEU A 162 5.01 -61.67 11.72
N GLY A 163 4.20 -61.98 10.71
CA GLY A 163 2.88 -62.59 10.93
C GLY A 163 2.98 -63.93 11.69
N GLN A 164 2.08 -64.14 12.64
CA GLN A 164 2.10 -65.28 13.55
C GLN A 164 1.36 -66.51 12.99
N ASP A 165 0.46 -66.26 12.04
CA ASP A 165 -0.34 -67.25 11.32
C ASP A 165 -0.70 -66.72 9.91
N PHE A 166 -1.40 -67.54 9.13
CA PHE A 166 -1.78 -67.21 7.75
C PHE A 166 -2.71 -66.00 7.66
N GLU A 167 -3.66 -65.86 8.59
CA GLU A 167 -4.62 -64.76 8.62
C GLU A 167 -3.88 -63.43 8.89
N HIS A 168 -2.99 -63.43 9.88
CA HIS A 168 -2.17 -62.28 10.21
C HIS A 168 -1.22 -61.87 9.07
N VAL A 169 -0.57 -62.83 8.39
CA VAL A 169 0.27 -62.53 7.21
C VAL A 169 -0.54 -61.92 6.07
N THR A 170 -1.76 -62.40 5.84
CA THR A 170 -2.65 -61.86 4.80
C THR A 170 -3.04 -60.41 5.11
N LEU A 171 -3.39 -60.12 6.36
CA LEU A 171 -3.68 -58.76 6.83
C LEU A 171 -2.47 -57.83 6.69
N LEU A 172 -1.27 -58.28 7.09
CA LEU A 172 -0.04 -57.48 6.95
C LEU A 172 0.26 -57.15 5.48
N LYS A 173 0.04 -58.11 4.57
CA LYS A 173 0.18 -57.90 3.13
C LYS A 173 -0.82 -56.86 2.61
N GLU A 174 -2.09 -56.96 3.00
CA GLU A 174 -3.13 -55.99 2.60
C GLU A 174 -2.79 -54.58 3.08
N ARG A 175 -2.42 -54.42 4.35
CA ARG A 175 -1.99 -53.11 4.90
C ARG A 175 -0.77 -52.53 4.18
N PHE A 176 0.21 -53.38 3.83
CA PHE A 176 1.39 -52.92 3.09
C PHE A 176 1.04 -52.51 1.65
N GLN A 177 0.08 -53.19 1.02
CA GLN A 177 -0.42 -52.80 -0.31
C GLN A 177 -1.18 -51.48 -0.27
N GLU A 178 -2.02 -51.27 0.74
CA GLU A 178 -2.71 -49.99 0.96
C GLU A 178 -1.70 -48.85 1.19
N PHE A 179 -0.73 -49.05 2.08
CA PHE A 179 0.34 -48.10 2.31
C PHE A 179 1.09 -47.71 1.02
N ALA A 180 1.43 -48.70 0.18
CA ALA A 180 2.11 -48.47 -1.10
C ALA A 180 1.22 -47.79 -2.17
N LEU A 181 -0.10 -47.72 -1.98
CA LEU A 181 -1.01 -46.96 -2.83
C LEU A 181 -1.16 -45.52 -2.36
N GLU A 182 -1.03 -45.28 -1.06
CA GLU A 182 -1.19 -43.98 -0.42
C GLU A 182 0.11 -43.15 -0.37
N THR A 183 1.25 -43.75 -0.72
CA THR A 183 2.59 -43.14 -0.76
C THR A 183 3.16 -43.12 -2.17
#